data_AF-A0A970CHR0-F1
#
_entry.id   AF-A0A970CHR0-F1
#
_cell.length_a   1.000
_cell.length_b   1.000
_cell.length_c   1.000
_cell.angle_alpha   90.00
_cell.angle_beta   90.00
_cell.angle_gamma   90.00
#
_symmetry.space_group_name_H-M   'P 1'
#
loop_
_entity.id
_entity.type
_entity.pdbx_description
1 polymer ?
#
loop_
_entity_poly.entity_id
_entity_poly.type
_entity_poly.pdbx_seq_one_letter_code
_entity_poly.pdbx_strand_id
1 'polypeptide(L)'
;MAAFFTILIWGTTYVSTKVLLESFSPIEILFTRFIMGYIALLIIYPHKLKTKSLHEELLFMGAGLCGITLYFLLENIALTYTLASNAGIIISIAPLFTAVFAHFFLHGEKLRPQFFLGFIIAITGIILIEFNGSFILNLIPKRAFRY
;
A
#
# COMPACT_ATOMS: atom_id res chain seq x y z
N MET A 1 8.83 -8.94 -14.63
CA MET A 1 8.95 -10.01 -13.61
C MET A 1 8.95 -9.44 -12.18
N ALA A 2 9.81 -8.48 -11.84
CA ALA A 2 9.82 -7.87 -10.49
C ALA A 2 8.45 -7.30 -10.04
N ALA A 3 7.73 -6.58 -10.91
CA ALA A 3 6.43 -5.99 -10.57
C ALA A 3 5.37 -7.04 -10.15
N PHE A 4 5.37 -8.23 -10.75
CA PHE A 4 4.41 -9.28 -10.40
C PHE A 4 4.67 -9.85 -9.00
N PHE A 5 5.94 -10.07 -8.66
CA PHE A 5 6.34 -10.45 -7.31
C PHE A 5 5.97 -9.39 -6.28
N THR A 6 6.19 -8.10 -6.59
CA THR A 6 5.79 -7.00 -5.72
C THR A 6 4.29 -7.01 -5.45
N ILE A 7 3.46 -7.18 -6.47
CA ILE A 7 1.99 -7.21 -6.33
C ILE A 7 1.54 -8.38 -5.44
N LEU A 8 2.13 -9.57 -5.60
CA LEU A 8 1.81 -10.72 -4.75
C LEU A 8 2.17 -10.48 -3.29
N ILE A 9 3.36 -9.94 -3.03
CA ILE A 9 3.83 -9.63 -1.68
C ILE A 9 2.91 -8.58 -1.04
N TRP A 10 2.60 -7.50 -1.75
CA TRP A 10 1.72 -6.44 -1.28
C TRP A 10 0.30 -6.95 -1.01
N GLY A 11 -0.29 -7.70 -1.93
CA GLY A 11 -1.62 -8.28 -1.78
C GLY A 11 -1.73 -9.18 -0.56
N THR A 12 -0.75 -10.07 -0.35
CA THR A 12 -0.69 -10.95 0.84
C THR A 12 -0.57 -10.13 2.11
N THR A 13 0.25 -9.07 2.09
CA THR A 13 0.46 -8.21 3.25
C THR A 13 -0.82 -7.52 3.70
N TYR A 14 -1.67 -7.04 2.78
CA TYR A 14 -2.98 -6.46 3.14
C TYR A 14 -3.87 -7.44 3.89
N VAL A 15 -3.94 -8.68 3.41
CA VAL A 15 -4.74 -9.73 4.06
C VAL A 15 -4.18 -10.04 5.44
N SER A 16 -2.86 -10.20 5.57
CA SER A 16 -2.21 -10.44 6.86
C SER A 16 -2.39 -9.28 7.85
N THR A 17 -2.25 -8.03 7.42
CA THR A 17 -2.45 -6.85 8.27
C THR A 17 -3.88 -6.79 8.78
N LYS A 18 -4.88 -7.11 7.94
CA LYS A 18 -6.28 -7.11 8.37
C LYS A 18 -6.55 -8.16 9.46
N VAL A 19 -5.95 -9.34 9.35
CA VAL A 19 -6.03 -10.38 10.40
C VAL A 19 -5.31 -9.93 11.68
N LEU A 20 -4.14 -9.30 11.54
CA LEU A 20 -3.38 -8.79 12.69
C LEU A 20 -4.12 -7.66 13.42
N LEU A 21 -4.87 -6.82 12.70
CA LEU A 21 -5.67 -5.74 13.28
C LEU A 21 -6.84 -6.23 14.17
N GLU A 22 -7.20 -7.52 14.12
CA GLU A 22 -8.17 -8.10 15.07
C GLU A 22 -7.58 -8.26 16.48
N SER A 23 -6.25 -8.33 16.59
CA SER A 23 -5.53 -8.63 17.83
C SER A 23 -4.56 -7.53 18.26
N PHE A 24 -4.09 -6.69 17.34
CA PHE A 24 -3.09 -5.65 17.56
C PHE A 24 -3.59 -4.29 17.08
N SER A 25 -3.16 -3.23 17.75
CA SER A 25 -3.45 -1.87 17.31
C SER A 25 -2.66 -1.51 16.04
N PRO A 26 -3.19 -0.60 15.19
CA PRO A 26 -2.49 -0.08 14.01
C PRO A 26 -1.04 0.38 14.27
N ILE A 27 -0.81 0.99 15.44
CA ILE A 27 0.50 1.55 15.82
C ILE A 27 1.48 0.42 16.14
N GLU A 28 1.04 -0.66 16.80
CA GLU A 28 1.89 -1.81 17.12
C GLU A 28 2.35 -2.52 15.84
N ILE A 29 1.43 -2.77 14.90
CA ILE A 29 1.76 -3.36 13.60
C ILE A 29 2.76 -2.49 12.84
N LEU A 30 2.54 -1.17 12.84
CA LEU A 30 3.45 -0.21 12.23
C LEU A 30 4.83 -0.27 12.87
N PHE A 31 4.91 -0.27 14.20
CA PHE A 31 6.16 -0.35 14.95
C PHE A 31 6.95 -1.63 14.65
N THR A 32 6.28 -2.79 14.66
CA THR A 32 6.90 -4.08 14.30
C THR A 32 7.42 -4.05 12.87
N ARG A 33 6.68 -3.46 11.93
CA ARG A 33 7.09 -3.35 10.52
C ARG A 33 8.33 -2.47 10.34
N PHE A 34 8.40 -1.34 11.05
CA PHE A 34 9.58 -0.47 11.03
C PHE A 34 10.81 -1.14 11.63
N ILE A 35 10.66 -1.90 12.73
CA ILE A 35 11.76 -2.67 13.32
C ILE A 35 12.25 -3.75 12.35
N MET A 36 11.33 -4.55 11.78
CA MET A 36 11.69 -5.59 10.82
C MET A 36 12.37 -4.99 9.58
N GLY A 37 11.85 -3.86 9.07
CA GLY A 37 12.46 -3.14 7.95
C GLY A 37 13.86 -2.63 8.26
N TYR A 38 14.07 -2.09 9.46
CA TYR A 38 15.38 -1.63 9.92
C TYR A 38 16.38 -2.78 10.08
N ILE A 39 15.97 -3.90 10.70
CA ILE A 39 16.82 -5.09 10.84
C ILE A 39 17.17 -5.67 9.46
N ALA A 40 16.19 -5.79 8.57
CA ALA A 40 16.44 -6.28 7.21
C ALA A 40 17.41 -5.37 6.44
N LEU A 41 17.27 -4.05 6.60
CA LEU A 41 18.18 -3.08 6.00
C LEU A 41 19.61 -3.24 6.55
N LEU A 42 19.76 -3.44 7.87
CA LEU A 42 21.07 -3.69 8.49
C LEU A 42 21.71 -4.99 7.98
N ILE A 43 20.93 -6.04 7.75
CA ILE A 43 21.43 -7.33 7.24
C ILE A 43 21.88 -7.19 5.78
N ILE A 44 21.09 -6.54 4.93
CA ILE A 44 21.36 -6.41 3.49
C ILE A 44 22.47 -5.39 3.22
N TYR A 45 22.48 -4.29 3.99
CA TYR A 45 23.43 -3.21 3.81
C TYR A 45 23.92 -2.68 5.18
N PRO A 46 24.89 -3.38 5.80
CA PRO A 46 25.41 -3.02 7.13
C PRO A 46 26.29 -1.75 7.11
N HIS A 47 26.52 -1.16 5.95
CA HIS A 47 27.33 0.04 5.80
C HIS A 47 26.48 1.29 6.04
N LYS A 48 26.95 2.17 6.92
CA LYS A 48 26.31 3.47 7.13
C LYS A 48 26.40 4.28 5.83
N LEU A 49 25.25 4.63 5.26
CA LEU A 49 25.18 5.65 4.22
C LEU A 49 25.76 6.94 4.78
N LYS A 50 26.89 7.39 4.23
CA LYS A 50 27.44 8.70 4.55
C LYS A 50 26.60 9.74 3.84
N THR A 51 25.65 10.34 4.55
CA THR A 51 25.00 11.58 4.13
C THR A 51 26.05 12.68 4.09
N LYS A 52 26.05 13.52 3.05
CA LYS A 52 27.08 14.55 2.88
C LYS A 52 26.82 15.77 3.76
N SER A 53 25.59 15.92 4.28
CA SER A 53 25.20 17.00 5.19
C SER A 53 24.02 16.65 6.11
N LEU A 54 23.92 17.31 7.27
CA LEU A 54 22.76 17.24 8.18
C LEU A 54 21.44 17.64 7.50
N HIS A 55 21.49 18.52 6.51
CA HIS A 55 20.30 18.95 5.76
C HIS A 55 19.77 17.83 4.86
N GLU A 56 20.64 17.06 4.19
CA GLU A 56 20.23 15.86 3.45
C GLU A 56 19.64 14.82 4.39
N GLU A 57 20.23 14.62 5.57
CA GLU A 57 19.73 13.67 6.57
C GLU A 57 18.34 14.06 7.09
N LEU A 58 18.09 15.35 7.35
CA LEU A 58 16.77 15.88 7.71
C LEU A 58 15.75 15.73 6.58
N LEU A 59 16.15 15.96 5.32
CA LEU A 59 15.28 15.73 4.16
C LEU A 59 14.92 14.25 4.01
N PHE A 60 15.88 13.34 4.17
CA PHE A 60 15.62 11.89 4.16
C PHE A 60 14.70 11.47 5.30
N MET A 61 14.90 12.03 6.50
CA MET A 61 14.05 11.77 7.65
C MET A 61 12.62 12.27 7.42
N GLY A 62 12.48 13.49 6.88
CA GLY A 62 11.18 14.06 6.50
C GLY A 62 10.47 13.25 5.40
N ALA A 63 11.20 12.81 4.38
CA ALA A 63 10.66 11.98 3.31
C ALA A 63 10.23 10.59 3.81
N GLY A 64 11.01 9.96 4.69
CA GLY A 64 10.63 8.70 5.33
C GLY A 64 9.41 8.86 6.23
N LEU A 65 9.35 9.92 7.04
CA LEU A 65 8.24 10.19 7.93
C LEU A 65 6.95 10.51 7.16
N CYS A 66 6.97 11.43 6.20
CA CYS A 66 5.80 11.76 5.40
C CYS A 66 5.40 10.64 4.44
N GLY A 67 6.37 10.06 3.75
CA GLY A 67 6.12 9.12 2.66
C GLY A 67 5.78 7.72 3.14
N ILE A 68 6.52 7.17 4.11
CA ILE A 68 6.38 5.78 4.53
C ILE A 68 5.57 5.71 5.83
N THR A 69 5.95 6.48 6.86
CA THR A 69 5.28 6.40 8.17
C THR A 69 3.85 6.89 8.10
N LEU A 70 3.62 8.07 7.51
CA LEU A 70 2.26 8.62 7.39
C LEU A 70 1.39 7.75 6.48
N TYR A 71 1.93 7.27 5.37
CA TYR A 71 1.22 6.37 4.46
C TYR A 71 0.79 5.10 5.17
N PHE A 72 1.71 4.39 5.83
CA PHE A 72 1.38 3.15 6.53
C PHE A 72 0.41 3.42 7.70
N LEU A 73 0.56 4.53 8.42
CA LEU A 73 -0.36 4.87 9.49
C LEU A 73 -1.79 5.08 8.95
N LEU A 74 -1.94 5.92 7.92
CA LEU A 74 -3.22 6.18 7.27
C LEU A 74 -3.81 4.92 6.65
N GLU A 75 -2.97 4.05 6.07
CA GLU A 75 -3.37 2.76 5.51
C GLU A 75 -3.91 1.81 6.59
N ASN A 76 -3.20 1.64 7.72
CA ASN A 76 -3.66 0.79 8.81
C ASN A 76 -4.95 1.34 9.45
N ILE A 77 -5.07 2.66 9.58
CA ILE A 77 -6.30 3.31 10.03
C ILE A 77 -7.44 3.03 9.03
N ALA A 78 -7.20 3.23 7.74
CA ALA A 78 -8.20 2.96 6.70
C ALA A 78 -8.66 1.50 6.73
N LEU A 79 -7.75 0.54 6.89
CA LEU A 79 -8.07 -0.89 7.05
C LEU A 79 -8.85 -1.22 8.32
N THR A 80 -8.82 -0.35 9.33
CA THR A 80 -9.68 -0.49 10.52
C THR A 80 -11.13 -0.08 10.20
N TYR A 81 -11.32 0.88 9.32
CA TYR A 81 -12.65 1.39 8.92
C TYR A 81 -13.21 0.77 7.64
N THR A 82 -12.39 0.07 6.85
CA THR A 82 -12.77 -0.49 5.56
C THR A 82 -12.23 -1.91 5.36
N LEU A 83 -12.86 -2.67 4.47
CA LEU A 83 -12.38 -4.00 4.12
C LEU A 83 -11.10 -3.90 3.28
N ALA A 84 -10.16 -4.86 3.41
CA ALA A 84 -8.98 -4.95 2.55
C ALA A 84 -9.30 -4.87 1.04
N SER A 85 -10.46 -5.39 0.64
CA SER A 85 -10.96 -5.31 -0.74
C SER A 85 -11.24 -3.84 -1.15
N ASN A 86 -12.05 -3.12 -0.36
CA ASN A 86 -12.31 -1.69 -0.54
C ASN A 86 -11.04 -0.82 -0.49
N ALA A 87 -10.10 -1.12 0.41
CA ALA A 87 -8.81 -0.44 0.47
C ALA A 87 -8.01 -0.64 -0.82
N GLY A 88 -7.98 -1.88 -1.34
CA GLY A 88 -7.37 -2.23 -2.61
C GLY A 88 -7.92 -1.42 -3.79
N ILE A 89 -9.23 -1.17 -3.83
CA ILE A 89 -9.85 -0.31 -4.85
C ILE A 89 -9.31 1.12 -4.77
N ILE A 90 -9.30 1.71 -3.57
CA ILE A 90 -8.81 3.09 -3.36
C ILE A 90 -7.34 3.21 -3.78
N ILE A 91 -6.51 2.25 -3.37
CA ILE A 91 -5.09 2.23 -3.73
C ILE A 91 -4.89 2.06 -5.23
N SER A 92 -5.78 1.34 -5.91
CA SER A 92 -5.69 1.18 -7.37
C SER A 92 -5.97 2.45 -8.15
N ILE A 93 -6.59 3.47 -7.53
CA ILE A 93 -6.74 4.81 -8.09
C ILE A 93 -5.48 5.66 -7.84
N ALA A 94 -4.65 5.31 -6.85
CA ALA A 94 -3.44 6.06 -6.49
C ALA A 94 -2.48 6.29 -7.69
N PRO A 95 -2.20 5.32 -8.58
CA PRO A 95 -1.36 5.54 -9.76
C PRO A 95 -1.86 6.66 -10.68
N LEU A 96 -3.18 6.90 -10.74
CA LEU A 96 -3.74 8.02 -11.49
C LEU A 96 -3.35 9.35 -10.86
N PHE A 97 -3.54 9.48 -9.54
CA PHE A 97 -3.11 10.66 -8.80
C PHE A 97 -1.60 10.86 -8.89
N THR A 98 -0.81 9.79 -8.75
CA THR A 98 0.64 9.82 -8.94
C THR A 98 1.01 10.30 -10.33
N ALA A 99 0.34 9.83 -11.38
CA ALA A 99 0.61 10.25 -12.76
C ALA A 99 0.23 11.72 -13.00
N VAL A 100 -0.89 12.19 -12.43
CA VAL A 100 -1.31 13.60 -12.49
C VAL A 100 -0.31 14.49 -11.75
N PHE A 101 0.04 14.15 -10.50
CA PHE A 101 1.04 14.91 -9.74
C PHE A 101 2.41 14.85 -10.39
N ALA A 102 2.84 13.71 -10.92
CA ALA A 102 4.09 13.60 -11.66
C ALA A 102 4.08 14.51 -12.89
N HIS A 103 2.97 14.60 -13.62
CA HIS A 103 2.86 15.51 -14.76
C HIS A 103 2.97 16.99 -14.36
N PHE A 104 2.40 17.39 -13.22
CA PHE A 104 2.44 18.77 -12.73
C PHE A 104 3.77 19.13 -12.05
N PHE A 105 4.39 18.21 -11.31
CA PHE A 105 5.56 18.48 -10.47
C PHE A 105 6.88 17.99 -11.07
N LEU A 106 6.87 16.93 -11.89
CA LEU A 106 8.03 16.45 -12.62
C LEU A 106 7.92 16.84 -14.10
N HIS A 107 8.74 17.80 -14.53
CA HIS A 107 8.81 18.30 -15.91
C HIS A 107 9.23 17.25 -16.99
N GLY A 108 9.28 15.95 -16.66
CA GLY A 108 9.92 14.91 -17.47
C GLY A 108 8.99 14.01 -18.29
N GLU A 109 7.77 13.71 -17.86
CA GLU A 109 6.93 12.71 -18.53
C GLU A 109 5.59 13.26 -19.03
N LYS A 110 5.43 13.23 -20.36
CA LYS A 110 4.15 13.52 -21.02
C LYS A 110 3.24 12.30 -20.84
N LEU A 111 2.07 12.50 -20.22
CA LEU A 111 1.04 11.48 -20.07
C LEU A 111 0.59 11.00 -21.46
N ARG A 112 0.95 9.76 -21.82
CA ARG A 112 0.55 9.16 -23.10
C ARG A 112 -0.88 8.62 -23.02
N PRO A 113 -1.67 8.67 -24.10
CA PRO A 113 -3.03 8.09 -24.13
C PRO A 113 -3.08 6.60 -23.75
N GLN A 114 -1.99 5.88 -24.01
CA GLN A 114 -1.82 4.46 -23.65
C GLN A 114 -1.91 4.21 -22.13
N PHE A 115 -1.48 5.18 -21.30
CA PHE A 115 -1.60 5.09 -19.84
C PHE A 115 -3.07 5.08 -19.42
N PHE A 116 -3.88 5.97 -19.98
CA PHE A 116 -5.31 6.05 -19.68
C PHE A 116 -6.06 4.79 -20.10
N LEU A 117 -5.73 4.22 -21.26
CA LEU A 117 -6.28 2.93 -21.71
C LEU A 117 -5.94 1.80 -20.73
N GLY A 118 -4.67 1.67 -20.32
CA GLY A 118 -4.25 0.69 -19.32
C GLY A 118 -4.92 0.89 -17.97
N PHE A 119 -5.08 2.15 -17.54
CA PHE A 119 -5.76 2.51 -16.30
C PHE A 119 -7.24 2.10 -16.30
N ILE A 120 -7.97 2.38 -17.39
CA ILE A 120 -9.39 1.99 -17.53
C ILE A 120 -9.53 0.46 -17.48
N ILE A 121 -8.65 -0.27 -18.20
CA ILE A 121 -8.65 -1.74 -18.18
C ILE A 121 -8.38 -2.27 -16.76
N ALA A 122 -7.41 -1.69 -16.05
CA ALA A 122 -7.07 -2.08 -14.69
C ALA A 122 -8.24 -1.86 -13.71
N ILE A 123 -8.85 -0.67 -13.71
CA ILE A 123 -10.01 -0.34 -12.86
C ILE A 123 -11.19 -1.26 -13.17
N THR A 124 -11.44 -1.55 -14.45
CA THR A 124 -12.52 -2.48 -14.85
C THR A 124 -12.27 -3.88 -14.28
N GLY A 125 -11.03 -4.38 -14.37
CA GLY A 125 -10.64 -5.67 -13.78
C GLY A 125 -10.84 -5.73 -12.27
N ILE A 126 -10.47 -4.67 -11.55
CA ILE A 126 -10.65 -4.57 -10.09
C ILE A 126 -12.13 -4.58 -9.73
N ILE A 127 -12.95 -3.78 -10.40
CA ILE A 127 -14.39 -3.73 -10.18
C ILE A 127 -15.02 -5.12 -10.38
N LEU A 128 -14.62 -5.86 -11.42
CA LEU A 128 -15.13 -7.21 -11.69
C LEU A 128 -14.76 -8.21 -10.58
N ILE A 129 -13.55 -8.16 -10.05
CA ILE A 129 -13.10 -9.01 -8.94
C ILE A 129 -13.94 -8.73 -7.68
N GLU A 130 -14.21 -7.46 -7.39
CA GLU A 130 -14.98 -7.02 -6.22
C GLU A 130 -16.46 -7.41 -6.30
N PHE A 131 -17.08 -7.24 -7.47
CA PHE A 131 -18.46 -7.69 -7.67
C PHE A 131 -18.59 -9.21 -7.50
N ASN A 132 -17.61 -9.99 -7.98
CA ASN A 132 -17.58 -11.43 -7.76
C ASN A 132 -17.40 -11.79 -6.27
N GLY A 133 -16.50 -11.09 -5.57
CA GLY A 133 -16.29 -11.25 -4.12
C GLY A 133 -17.56 -10.98 -3.30
N SER A 134 -18.31 -9.92 -3.63
CA SER A 134 -19.58 -9.58 -2.96
C SER A 134 -20.70 -10.60 -3.20
N PHE A 135 -20.69 -11.25 -4.37
CA PHE A 135 -21.67 -12.26 -4.76
C PHE A 135 -21.39 -13.59 -4.02
N ILE A 136 -20.11 -13.97 -3.88
CA ILE A 136 -19.69 -15.15 -3.09
C ILE A 136 -19.86 -14.91 -1.58
N LEU A 137 -19.61 -13.70 -1.07
CA LEU A 137 -19.82 -13.38 0.36
C LEU A 137 -21.31 -13.37 0.75
N ASN A 138 -22.21 -13.04 -0.17
CA ASN A 138 -23.67 -13.17 0.07
C ASN A 138 -24.16 -14.62 0.04
N LEU A 139 -23.40 -15.55 -0.55
CA LEU A 139 -23.72 -16.98 -0.53
C LEU A 139 -23.27 -17.68 0.76
N ILE A 140 -22.39 -17.05 1.55
CA ILE A 140 -22.05 -17.47 2.91
C ILE A 140 -22.65 -16.46 3.90
N PRO A 141 -23.98 -16.48 4.12
CA PRO A 141 -24.59 -15.58 5.09
C PRO A 141 -23.99 -15.87 6.47
N LYS A 142 -23.72 -14.80 7.23
CA LYS A 142 -23.24 -14.71 8.62
C LYS A 142 -24.07 -15.51 9.67
N ARG A 143 -24.41 -16.77 9.43
CA ARG A 143 -25.28 -17.62 10.27
C ARG A 143 -24.60 -18.86 10.85
N ALA A 144 -23.30 -19.07 10.67
CA ALA A 144 -22.63 -20.30 11.11
C ALA A 144 -21.82 -20.18 12.42
N PHE A 145 -21.77 -19.02 13.07
CA PHE A 145 -21.09 -18.87 14.37
C PHE A 145 -21.99 -18.14 15.37
N ARG A 146 -23.03 -18.84 15.81
CA ARG A 146 -23.74 -18.50 17.03
C ARG A 146 -24.37 -19.73 17.66
N TYR A 147 -23.54 -20.67 18.11
CA TYR A 147 -23.78 -21.57 19.24
C TYR A 147 -22.45 -21.93 19.88
#